data_AF-A0A525J5T7-F1
#
_entry.id   AF-A0A525J5T7-F1
#
_cell.length_a   1.000
_cell.length_b   1.000
_cell.length_c   1.000
_cell.angle_alpha   90.00
_cell.angle_beta   90.00
_cell.angle_gamma   90.00
#
_symmetry.space_group_name_H-M   'P 1'
#
loop_
_entity.id
_entity.type
_entity.pdbx_description
1 polymer ?
#
loop_
_entity_poly.entity_id
_entity_poly.type
_entity_poly.pdbx_seq_one_letter_code
_entity_poly.pdbx_strand_id
1 'polypeptide(L)'
;MNALPSVIIHTDGACSGNPGPGGWGAILKFGDVEKELKGGEAHTTNNRMELMAAISALEALKKPCTVDLYTDSQYVRQGITGWIHGWKKNGWRTSDRKPVKNAELWQRLDAALKPHQVRWHWVKGHAGHDENERADQLARDGVAMARLRT
;
A
#
# COMPACT_ATOMS: atom_id res chain seq x y z
N MET A 1 -19.87 -12.83 -20.38
CA MET A 1 -19.35 -12.17 -19.17
C MET A 1 -18.26 -11.21 -19.63
N ASN A 2 -18.39 -9.90 -19.37
CA ASN A 2 -17.35 -8.94 -19.74
C ASN A 2 -16.15 -9.13 -18.80
N ALA A 3 -14.94 -9.20 -19.37
CA ALA A 3 -13.71 -9.25 -18.60
C ALA A 3 -13.56 -7.98 -17.74
N LEU A 4 -13.04 -8.13 -16.52
CA LEU A 4 -12.74 -6.99 -15.66
C LEU A 4 -11.61 -6.15 -16.29
N PRO A 5 -11.65 -4.81 -16.14
CA PRO A 5 -10.54 -3.93 -16.50
C PRO A 5 -9.25 -4.34 -15.78
N SER A 6 -8.12 -4.38 -16.49
CA SER A 6 -6.82 -4.72 -15.91
C SER A 6 -6.05 -3.45 -15.54
N VAL A 7 -5.56 -3.35 -14.30
CA VAL A 7 -4.80 -2.20 -13.78
C VAL A 7 -3.49 -2.70 -13.18
N ILE A 8 -2.39 -2.04 -13.51
CA ILE A 8 -1.10 -2.27 -12.85
C ILE A 8 -0.89 -1.18 -11.81
N ILE A 9 -0.49 -1.56 -10.61
CA ILE A 9 -0.26 -0.63 -9.50
C ILE A 9 1.15 -0.83 -8.95
N HIS A 10 1.90 0.24 -8.74
CA HIS A 10 3.16 0.25 -8.00
C HIS A 10 3.00 1.11 -6.75
N THR A 11 3.52 0.66 -5.61
CA THR A 11 3.36 1.35 -4.34
C THR A 11 4.62 1.31 -3.50
N ASP A 12 4.91 2.43 -2.82
CA ASP A 12 5.99 2.53 -1.84
C ASP A 12 5.61 3.45 -0.66
N GLY A 13 6.30 3.28 0.47
CA GLY A 13 6.17 4.07 1.68
C GLY A 13 7.54 4.39 2.29
N ALA A 14 7.70 5.66 2.67
CA ALA A 14 8.93 6.18 3.25
C ALA A 14 8.64 6.89 4.58
N CYS A 15 9.58 6.83 5.52
CA CYS A 15 9.50 7.53 6.79
C CYS A 15 10.86 8.08 7.21
N SER A 16 10.91 9.34 7.63
CA SER A 16 12.10 9.94 8.21
C SER A 16 12.04 9.90 9.72
N GLY A 17 12.76 8.93 10.30
CA GLY A 17 12.54 8.50 11.69
C GLY A 17 11.38 7.49 11.76
N ASN A 18 11.39 6.59 12.77
CA ASN A 18 10.39 5.53 12.88
C ASN A 18 9.97 5.30 14.35
N PRO A 19 9.05 6.10 14.90
CA PRO A 19 8.14 7.01 14.19
C PRO A 19 8.74 8.38 13.81
N GLY A 20 8.13 9.04 12.83
CA GLY A 20 8.51 10.37 12.34
C GLY A 20 7.63 10.84 11.17
N PRO A 21 7.97 11.94 10.49
CA PRO A 21 7.29 12.35 9.26
C PRO A 21 7.42 11.27 8.19
N GLY A 22 6.28 10.83 7.67
CA GLY A 22 6.21 9.78 6.66
C GLY A 22 5.39 10.18 5.44
N GLY A 23 5.63 9.50 4.35
CA GLY A 23 4.93 9.68 3.08
C GLY A 23 4.74 8.36 2.35
N TRP A 24 3.72 8.32 1.51
CA TRP A 24 3.38 7.17 0.67
C TRP A 24 3.17 7.62 -0.76
N GLY A 25 3.48 6.74 -1.70
CA GLY A 25 3.36 6.99 -3.14
C GLY A 25 2.76 5.79 -3.87
N ALA A 26 1.93 6.04 -4.86
CA ALA A 26 1.38 5.00 -5.72
C ALA A 26 1.22 5.48 -7.17
N ILE A 27 1.43 4.55 -8.11
CA ILE A 27 1.20 4.75 -9.54
C ILE A 27 0.18 3.72 -9.99
N LEU A 28 -0.82 4.14 -10.75
CA LEU A 28 -1.86 3.28 -11.32
C LEU A 28 -1.81 3.43 -12.84
N LYS A 29 -1.68 2.32 -13.55
CA LYS A 29 -1.66 2.26 -15.02
C LYS A 29 -2.86 1.47 -15.55
N PHE A 30 -3.63 2.06 -16.46
CA PHE A 30 -4.75 1.44 -17.18
C PHE A 30 -4.62 1.73 -18.68
N GLY A 31 -4.15 0.74 -19.45
CA GLY A 31 -3.73 0.97 -20.84
C GLY A 31 -2.62 2.02 -20.88
N ASP A 32 -2.80 3.06 -21.69
CA ASP A 32 -1.85 4.18 -21.82
C ASP A 32 -2.07 5.29 -20.77
N VAL A 33 -3.06 5.15 -19.91
CA VAL A 33 -3.38 6.16 -18.89
C VAL A 33 -2.66 5.83 -17.58
N GLU A 34 -1.87 6.79 -17.12
CA GLU A 34 -1.21 6.74 -15.82
C GLU A 34 -1.82 7.75 -14.84
N LYS A 35 -1.90 7.37 -13.57
CA LYS A 35 -2.29 8.24 -12.47
C LYS A 35 -1.34 8.04 -11.29
N GLU A 36 -0.78 9.16 -10.82
CA GLU A 36 0.04 9.20 -9.62
C GLU A 36 -0.78 9.66 -8.40
N LEU A 37 -0.51 9.05 -7.26
CA LEU A 37 -1.08 9.41 -5.96
C LEU A 37 0.05 9.52 -4.94
N LYS A 38 -0.08 10.48 -4.02
CA LYS A 38 0.81 10.61 -2.88
C LYS A 38 0.12 11.27 -1.69
N GLY A 39 0.65 11.00 -0.51
CA GLY A 39 0.22 11.63 0.73
C GLY A 39 1.30 11.53 1.80
N GLY A 40 1.08 12.17 2.94
CA GLY A 40 2.01 12.11 4.06
C GLY A 40 1.38 12.49 5.39
N GLU A 41 2.01 12.01 6.47
CA GLU A 41 1.60 12.20 7.86
C GLU A 41 2.80 12.67 8.68
N ALA A 42 2.59 13.69 9.54
CA ALA A 42 3.65 14.28 10.35
C ALA A 42 4.28 13.30 11.37
N HIS A 43 3.49 12.35 11.87
CA HIS A 43 3.93 11.38 12.86
C HIS A 43 3.36 9.99 12.55
N THR A 44 4.14 9.17 11.87
CA THR A 44 3.74 7.85 11.40
C THR A 44 4.94 6.89 11.39
N THR A 45 4.82 5.73 10.75
CA THR A 45 5.90 4.74 10.62
C THR A 45 6.00 4.26 9.19
N ASN A 46 7.14 3.66 8.79
CA ASN A 46 7.33 3.11 7.44
C ASN A 46 6.21 2.13 7.06
N ASN A 47 5.94 1.15 7.93
CA ASN A 47 4.91 0.12 7.73
C ASN A 47 3.51 0.70 7.53
N ARG A 48 3.19 1.84 8.18
CA ARG A 48 1.90 2.51 7.98
C ARG A 48 1.83 3.16 6.61
N MET A 49 2.93 3.78 6.15
CA MET A 49 3.00 4.40 4.83
C MET A 49 2.95 3.37 3.70
N GLU A 50 3.65 2.24 3.85
CA GLU A 50 3.55 1.12 2.90
C GLU A 50 2.11 0.59 2.78
N LEU A 51 1.41 0.41 3.91
CA LEU A 51 -0.01 0.04 3.91
C LEU A 51 -0.89 1.12 3.26
N MET A 52 -0.67 2.39 3.61
CA MET A 52 -1.45 3.50 3.07
C MET A 52 -1.28 3.67 1.57
N ALA A 53 -0.10 3.36 1.02
CA ALA A 53 0.12 3.35 -0.42
C ALA A 53 -0.80 2.35 -1.13
N ALA A 54 -0.80 1.09 -0.68
CA ALA A 54 -1.64 0.03 -1.23
C ALA A 54 -3.14 0.32 -1.06
N ILE A 55 -3.55 0.76 0.13
CA ILE A 55 -4.94 1.15 0.42
C ILE A 55 -5.41 2.25 -0.52
N SER A 56 -4.65 3.34 -0.60
CA SER A 56 -5.07 4.53 -1.35
C SER A 56 -5.13 4.25 -2.85
N ALA A 57 -4.24 3.39 -3.36
CA ALA A 57 -4.28 2.95 -4.76
C ALA A 57 -5.53 2.12 -5.06
N LEU A 58 -5.86 1.14 -4.22
CA LEU A 58 -7.06 0.30 -4.41
C LEU A 58 -8.35 1.11 -4.28
N GLU A 59 -8.44 2.00 -3.28
CA GLU A 59 -9.62 2.86 -3.08
C GLU A 59 -9.82 3.89 -4.19
N ALA A 60 -8.78 4.23 -4.96
CA ALA A 60 -8.90 5.11 -6.11
C ALA A 60 -9.60 4.45 -7.32
N LEU A 61 -9.73 3.13 -7.33
CA LEU A 61 -10.42 2.38 -8.38
C LEU A 61 -11.94 2.52 -8.23
N LYS A 62 -12.58 3.11 -9.25
CA LYS A 62 -14.02 3.41 -9.23
C LYS A 62 -14.93 2.21 -9.54
N LYS A 63 -14.36 1.06 -9.91
CA LYS A 63 -15.07 -0.16 -10.31
C LYS A 63 -14.21 -1.40 -10.02
N PRO A 64 -14.82 -2.60 -9.93
CA PRO A 64 -14.08 -3.87 -9.88
C PRO A 64 -13.05 -3.98 -11.00
N CYS A 65 -11.85 -4.45 -10.68
CA CYS A 65 -10.71 -4.56 -11.59
C CYS A 65 -9.94 -5.86 -11.30
N THR A 66 -9.23 -6.36 -12.31
CA THR A 66 -8.08 -7.25 -12.10
C THR A 66 -6.86 -6.36 -11.88
N VAL A 67 -6.14 -6.57 -10.77
CA VAL A 67 -5.05 -5.68 -10.34
C VAL A 67 -3.78 -6.48 -10.21
N ASP A 68 -2.70 -6.04 -10.85
CA ASP A 68 -1.34 -6.48 -10.56
C ASP A 68 -0.67 -5.42 -9.69
N LEU A 69 -0.52 -5.70 -8.40
CA LEU A 69 0.01 -4.76 -7.41
C LEU A 69 1.44 -5.13 -7.04
N TYR A 70 2.38 -4.25 -7.38
CA TYR A 70 3.80 -4.35 -7.13
C TYR A 70 4.20 -3.51 -5.91
N THR A 71 4.93 -4.13 -4.99
CA THR A 71 5.52 -3.46 -3.82
C THR A 71 6.81 -4.18 -3.40
N ASP A 72 7.78 -3.44 -2.87
CA ASP A 72 8.97 -4.00 -2.23
C ASP A 72 8.80 -4.20 -0.71
N SER A 73 7.70 -3.71 -0.13
CA SER A 73 7.40 -3.87 1.29
C SER A 73 7.30 -5.34 1.68
N GLN A 74 8.26 -5.78 2.50
CA GLN A 74 8.17 -7.08 3.14
C GLN A 74 7.00 -7.16 4.13
N TYR A 75 6.66 -6.04 4.77
CA TYR A 75 5.58 -6.01 5.75
C TYR A 75 4.21 -6.24 5.10
N VAL A 76 3.94 -5.55 3.97
CA VAL A 76 2.72 -5.75 3.18
C VAL A 76 2.70 -7.16 2.60
N ARG A 77 3.81 -7.62 2.01
CA ARG A 77 3.93 -8.99 1.47
C ARG A 77 3.58 -10.02 2.53
N GLN A 78 4.28 -10.04 3.66
CA GLN A 78 4.08 -11.06 4.70
C GLN A 78 2.68 -11.01 5.31
N GLY A 79 2.12 -9.80 5.48
CA GLY A 79 0.78 -9.66 6.00
C GLY A 79 -0.29 -10.20 5.05
N ILE A 80 -0.20 -9.87 3.75
CA ILE A 80 -1.15 -10.36 2.75
C ILE A 80 -1.01 -11.87 2.48
N THR A 81 0.21 -12.39 2.36
CA THR A 81 0.40 -13.81 1.99
C THR A 81 0.28 -14.76 3.17
N GLY A 82 0.17 -14.25 4.40
CA GLY A 82 0.20 -15.08 5.61
C GLY A 82 -0.72 -14.57 6.71
N TRP A 83 -0.32 -13.48 7.37
CA TRP A 83 -0.89 -13.12 8.67
C TRP A 83 -2.37 -12.75 8.64
N ILE A 84 -2.81 -12.07 7.57
CA ILE A 84 -4.17 -11.51 7.48
C ILE A 84 -5.25 -12.59 7.59
N HIS A 85 -5.01 -13.80 7.09
CA HIS A 85 -5.96 -14.91 7.18
C HIS A 85 -6.19 -15.34 8.64
N GLY A 86 -5.11 -15.47 9.41
CA GLY A 86 -5.17 -15.79 10.83
C GLY A 86 -5.81 -14.66 11.64
N TRP A 87 -5.42 -13.41 11.37
CA TRP A 87 -5.98 -12.25 12.04
C TRP A 87 -7.48 -12.10 11.83
N LYS A 88 -7.98 -12.28 10.59
CA LYS A 88 -9.42 -12.24 10.30
C LYS A 88 -10.19 -13.31 11.07
N LYS A 89 -9.66 -14.54 11.12
CA LYS A 89 -10.27 -15.64 11.89
C LYS A 89 -10.30 -15.36 13.39
N ASN A 90 -9.29 -14.66 13.91
CA ASN A 90 -9.12 -14.39 15.34
C ASN A 90 -9.65 -13.00 15.75
N GLY A 91 -10.50 -12.37 14.94
CA GLY A 91 -11.09 -11.06 15.27
C GLY A 91 -10.07 -9.94 15.40
N TRP A 92 -9.05 -9.94 14.53
CA TRP A 92 -7.95 -8.98 14.48
C TRP A 92 -7.09 -8.93 15.76
N ARG A 93 -6.89 -10.11 16.36
CA ARG A 93 -6.01 -10.31 17.51
C ARG A 93 -4.86 -11.26 17.19
N THR A 94 -3.72 -11.01 17.84
CA THR A 94 -2.53 -11.86 17.82
C THR A 94 -2.73 -13.12 18.67
N SER A 95 -1.78 -14.06 18.61
CA SER A 95 -1.81 -15.30 19.42
C SER A 95 -1.80 -15.03 20.93
N ASP A 96 -1.17 -13.93 21.37
CA ASP A 96 -1.19 -13.45 22.75
C ASP A 96 -2.44 -12.60 23.09
N ARG A 97 -3.49 -12.67 22.25
CA ARG A 97 -4.79 -12.00 22.41
C ARG A 97 -4.74 -10.46 22.42
N LYS A 98 -3.63 -9.86 22.03
CA LYS A 98 -3.52 -8.41 21.88
C LYS A 98 -4.08 -7.96 20.53
N PRO A 99 -4.50 -6.69 20.39
CA PRO A 99 -4.82 -6.14 19.08
C PRO A 99 -3.62 -6.24 18.13
N VAL A 100 -3.90 -6.58 16.87
CA VAL A 100 -2.87 -6.55 15.81
C VAL A 100 -2.35 -5.13 15.63
N LYS A 101 -1.03 -4.97 15.49
CA LYS A 101 -0.44 -3.67 15.17
C LYS A 101 -0.94 -3.18 13.81
N ASN A 102 -1.39 -1.92 13.74
CA ASN A 102 -2.01 -1.32 12.56
C ASN A 102 -3.30 -2.07 12.11
N ALA A 103 -4.03 -2.70 13.02
CA ALA A 103 -5.25 -3.45 12.69
C ALA A 103 -6.27 -2.62 11.90
N GLU A 104 -6.37 -1.32 12.16
CA GLU A 104 -7.24 -0.39 11.45
C GLU A 104 -6.86 -0.25 9.97
N LEU A 105 -5.56 -0.18 9.66
CA LEU A 105 -5.08 -0.11 8.28
C LEU A 105 -5.23 -1.46 7.58
N TRP A 106 -4.93 -2.56 8.27
CA TRP A 106 -5.14 -3.89 7.70
C TRP A 106 -6.61 -4.18 7.41
N GLN A 107 -7.53 -3.75 8.27
CA GLN A 107 -8.97 -3.85 8.03
C GLN A 107 -9.41 -3.00 6.84
N ARG A 108 -8.87 -1.78 6.71
CA ARG A 108 -9.13 -0.91 5.56
C ARG A 108 -8.60 -1.51 4.27
N LEU A 109 -7.39 -2.09 4.28
CA LEU A 109 -6.83 -2.82 3.15
C LEU A 109 -7.69 -4.03 2.78
N ASP A 110 -8.11 -4.84 3.76
CA ASP A 110 -9.01 -5.98 3.51
C ASP A 110 -10.33 -5.54 2.87
N ALA A 111 -10.89 -4.41 3.30
CA ALA A 111 -12.09 -3.85 2.71
C ALA A 111 -11.86 -3.37 1.27
N ALA A 112 -10.77 -2.65 1.03
CA ALA A 112 -10.38 -2.16 -0.30
C ALA A 112 -10.10 -3.29 -1.28
N LEU A 113 -9.67 -4.46 -0.82
CA LEU A 113 -9.41 -5.63 -1.68
C LEU A 113 -10.67 -6.31 -2.19
N LYS A 114 -11.78 -6.30 -1.43
CA LYS A 114 -13.00 -7.08 -1.73
C LYS A 114 -13.56 -6.92 -3.14
N PRO A 115 -13.59 -5.72 -3.74
CA PRO A 115 -14.16 -5.54 -5.08
C PRO A 115 -13.24 -6.01 -6.22
N HIS A 116 -11.97 -6.33 -5.95
CA HIS A 116 -10.95 -6.53 -6.98
C HIS A 116 -10.37 -7.95 -6.96
N GLN A 117 -9.89 -8.39 -8.12
CA GLN A 117 -9.08 -9.59 -8.25
C GLN A 117 -7.61 -9.16 -8.21
N VAL A 118 -7.00 -9.15 -7.03
CA VAL A 118 -5.63 -8.63 -6.84
C VAL A 118 -4.59 -9.74 -6.85
N ARG A 119 -3.59 -9.60 -7.71
CA ARG A 119 -2.36 -10.38 -7.75
C ARG A 119 -1.24 -9.54 -7.17
N TRP A 120 -0.55 -10.09 -6.18
CA TRP A 120 0.51 -9.41 -5.47
C TRP A 120 1.87 -9.83 -6.02
N HIS A 121 2.67 -8.84 -6.39
CA HIS A 121 4.01 -9.01 -6.92
C HIS A 121 4.98 -8.35 -5.95
N TRP A 122 5.85 -9.15 -5.35
CA TRP A 122 6.94 -8.61 -4.56
C TRP A 122 8.14 -8.36 -5.45
N VAL A 123 8.60 -7.13 -5.48
CA VAL A 123 9.85 -6.75 -6.15
C VAL A 123 10.92 -6.50 -5.10
N LYS A 124 12.18 -6.74 -5.47
CA LYS A 124 13.29 -6.37 -4.60
C LYS A 124 13.48 -4.85 -4.73
N GLY A 125 13.50 -4.14 -3.60
CA GLY A 125 13.74 -2.70 -3.59
C GLY A 125 15.06 -2.33 -4.28
N HIS A 126 15.07 -1.20 -4.98
CA HIS A 126 16.21 -0.65 -5.75
C HIS A 126 16.77 -1.58 -6.85
N ALA A 127 15.94 -2.43 -7.45
CA ALA A 127 16.34 -3.32 -8.53
C ALA A 127 16.14 -2.74 -9.95
N GLY A 128 15.96 -1.43 -10.11
CA GLY A 128 15.85 -0.79 -11.43
C GLY A 128 14.49 -0.97 -12.11
N HIS A 129 13.40 -0.93 -11.34
CA HIS A 129 12.04 -0.83 -11.90
C HIS A 129 11.60 0.63 -11.84
N ASP A 130 11.56 1.29 -13.00
CA ASP A 130 11.25 2.72 -13.13
C ASP A 130 9.97 3.13 -12.37
N GLU A 131 8.93 2.30 -12.40
CA GLU A 131 7.68 2.59 -11.68
C GLU A 131 7.80 2.46 -10.16
N ASN A 132 8.64 1.54 -9.66
CA ASN A 132 8.86 1.41 -8.22
C ASN A 132 9.73 2.57 -7.72
N GLU A 133 10.75 2.97 -8.48
CA GLU A 133 11.54 4.17 -8.18
C GLU A 133 10.70 5.44 -8.22
N ARG A 134 9.74 5.51 -9.14
CA ARG A 134 8.79 6.61 -9.20
C ARG A 134 7.82 6.60 -8.01
N ALA A 135 7.37 5.43 -7.55
CA ALA A 135 6.57 5.30 -6.33
C ALA A 135 7.36 5.73 -5.06
N ASP A 136 8.64 5.35 -4.95
CA ASP A 136 9.57 5.79 -3.89
C ASP A 136 9.71 7.33 -3.91
N GLN A 137 9.91 7.92 -5.09
CA GLN A 137 9.98 9.38 -5.21
C GLN A 137 8.69 10.06 -4.75
N LEU A 138 7.51 9.52 -5.11
CA LEU A 138 6.22 10.01 -4.64
C LEU A 138 6.08 9.89 -3.11
N ALA A 139 6.59 8.82 -2.51
CA ALA A 139 6.61 8.65 -1.06
C ALA A 139 7.52 9.68 -0.37
N ARG A 140 8.70 9.96 -0.93
CA ARG A 140 9.63 11.00 -0.42
C ARG A 140 9.04 12.40 -0.53
N ASP A 141 8.34 12.70 -1.63
CA ASP A 141 7.56 13.94 -1.75
C ASP A 141 6.49 14.02 -0.64
N GLY A 142 5.85 12.89 -0.32
CA GLY A 142 4.95 12.73 0.81
C GLY A 142 5.58 13.12 2.16
N VAL A 143 6.80 12.62 2.42
CA VAL A 143 7.59 12.96 3.62
C VAL A 143 7.87 14.46 3.66
N ALA A 144 8.29 15.05 2.54
CA ALA A 144 8.57 16.48 2.45
C ALA A 144 7.32 17.32 2.74
N MET A 145 6.16 16.96 2.17
CA MET A 145 4.88 17.61 2.45
C MET A 145 4.48 17.51 3.93
N ALA A 146 4.72 16.36 4.57
CA ALA A 146 4.40 16.15 5.97
C ALA A 146 5.24 17.05 6.91
N ARG A 147 6.51 17.27 6.57
CA ARG A 147 7.42 18.15 7.34
C ARG A 147 7.08 19.64 7.22
N LEU A 148 6.48 20.07 6.11
CA LEU A 148 6.08 21.46 5.91
C LEU A 148 4.79 21.84 6.65
N ARG A 149 4.09 20.85 7.22
CA ARG A 149 2.80 21.03 7.93
C ARG A 149 2.94 20.98 9.45
N THR A 150 4.14 20.77 9.97
CA THR A 150 4.51 20.80 11.40
C THR A 150 5.21 22.10 11.73
#